data_AF-A0AAU5FZ66-F1
#
_entry.id   AF-A0AAU5FZ66-F1
#
_cell.length_a   1.000
_cell.length_b   1.000
_cell.length_c   1.000
_cell.angle_alpha   90.00
_cell.angle_beta   90.00
_cell.angle_gamma   90.00
#
_symmetry.space_group_name_H-M   'P 1'
#
loop_
_entity.id
_entity.type
_entity.pdbx_description
1 polymer ?
#
loop_
_entity_poly.entity_id
_entity_poly.type
_entity_poly.pdbx_seq_one_letter_code
_entity_poly.pdbx_strand_id
1 'polypeptide(L)'
;MSDDHPFPTITQYASENLITAFAYEGRAHSDDPRWAESGAPDIETYGRWNGHMCGIACLRMALLARTGDAPSMFELLDGARKYGAYTEDPDTGAIRGLIYAPFVQYVLDVHPLGAEVHPTLTMPGLLDLLDAGRLVMASVHKEIRRPENPAPGKGGHLVLITDRQGDTVRFRNPSGHTEQARTASLPVAEFAEFFGGRGVSLT
;
A
#
# COMPACT_ATOMS: atom_id res chain seq x y z
N MET A 1 6.60 14.55 25.11
CA MET A 1 7.80 14.41 24.26
C MET A 1 7.44 13.30 23.29
N SER A 2 7.03 13.66 22.08
CA SER A 2 6.72 12.68 21.04
C SER A 2 8.05 12.09 20.61
N ASP A 3 8.29 10.82 20.92
CA ASP A 3 9.37 10.08 20.26
C ASP A 3 9.02 10.07 18.77
N ASP A 4 9.70 10.95 18.02
CA ASP A 4 9.55 11.11 16.57
C ASP A 4 10.29 9.94 15.89
N HIS A 5 9.84 8.72 16.15
CA HIS A 5 10.31 7.57 15.40
C HIS A 5 9.78 7.71 13.97
N PRO A 6 10.65 7.78 12.96
CA PRO A 6 10.20 7.95 11.59
C PRO A 6 9.32 6.78 11.18
N PHE A 7 8.11 7.09 10.69
CA PHE A 7 7.18 6.07 10.22
C PHE A 7 7.82 5.23 9.09
N PRO A 8 7.79 3.89 9.15
CA PRO A 8 8.48 3.02 8.20
C PRO A 8 8.10 3.30 6.75
N THR A 9 9.06 3.12 5.85
CA THR A 9 8.84 3.25 4.40
C THR A 9 9.23 1.95 3.74
N ILE A 10 8.25 1.25 3.18
CA ILE A 10 8.42 -0.04 2.50
C ILE A 10 7.76 0.06 1.14
N THR A 11 8.49 -0.41 0.13
CA THR A 11 8.00 -0.53 -1.23
C THR A 11 7.48 -1.93 -1.52
N GLN A 12 6.57 -2.05 -2.49
CA GLN A 12 6.12 -3.35 -2.99
C GLN A 12 7.21 -4.09 -3.78
N TYR A 13 8.26 -3.37 -4.18
CA TYR A 13 9.47 -3.89 -4.82
C TYR A 13 10.61 -3.94 -3.81
N ALA A 14 11.49 -4.92 -3.91
CA ALA A 14 12.64 -5.08 -3.00
C ALA A 14 13.76 -4.06 -3.30
N SER A 15 13.95 -3.69 -4.57
CA SER A 15 14.88 -2.64 -4.98
C SER A 15 14.17 -1.32 -5.26
N GLU A 16 14.09 -0.44 -4.26
CA GLU A 16 13.43 0.87 -4.39
C GLU A 16 14.03 1.78 -5.47
N ASN A 17 15.33 1.64 -5.75
CA ASN A 17 16.05 2.38 -6.80
C ASN A 17 15.71 1.91 -8.22
N LEU A 18 15.04 0.76 -8.38
CA LEU A 18 14.62 0.21 -9.68
C LEU A 18 13.14 0.47 -10.00
N ILE A 19 12.40 1.13 -9.11
CA ILE A 19 10.95 1.36 -9.30
C ILE A 19 10.65 2.15 -10.57
N THR A 20 11.49 3.13 -10.94
CA THR A 20 11.37 3.82 -12.23
C THR A 20 11.42 2.83 -13.39
N ALA A 21 12.39 1.91 -13.38
CA ALA A 21 12.57 0.93 -14.45
C ALA A 21 11.40 -0.06 -14.54
N PHE A 22 10.88 -0.52 -13.40
CA PHE A 22 9.69 -1.39 -13.37
C PHE A 22 8.42 -0.67 -13.81
N ALA A 23 8.19 0.56 -13.33
CA ALA A 23 6.94 1.27 -13.55
C ALA A 23 6.84 1.92 -14.94
N TYR A 24 7.97 2.33 -15.53
CA TYR A 24 7.98 3.19 -16.71
C TYR A 24 8.85 2.69 -17.87
N GLU A 25 9.84 1.83 -17.63
CA GLU A 25 10.81 1.40 -18.67
C GLU A 25 10.57 -0.05 -19.13
N GLY A 26 9.58 -0.73 -18.56
CA GLY A 26 9.22 -2.10 -18.94
C GLY A 26 10.22 -3.16 -18.46
N ARG A 27 11.07 -2.85 -17.47
CA ARG A 27 11.95 -3.85 -16.85
C ARG A 27 11.11 -4.98 -16.23
N ALA A 28 11.53 -6.22 -16.45
CA ALA A 28 10.85 -7.35 -15.84
C ALA A 28 11.02 -7.31 -14.31
N HIS A 29 9.94 -7.58 -13.60
CA HIS A 29 9.94 -7.66 -12.14
C HIS A 29 10.87 -8.75 -11.59
N SER A 30 11.13 -9.81 -12.37
CA SER A 30 12.10 -10.86 -12.07
C SER A 30 13.56 -10.40 -12.19
N ASP A 31 13.82 -9.15 -12.61
CA ASP A 31 15.18 -8.58 -12.66
C ASP A 31 15.56 -7.81 -11.38
N ASP A 32 14.75 -7.90 -10.32
CA ASP A 32 15.05 -7.26 -9.04
C ASP A 32 16.14 -8.04 -8.28
N PRO A 33 17.35 -7.51 -8.09
CA PRO A 33 18.45 -8.23 -7.45
C PRO A 33 18.22 -8.50 -5.96
N ARG A 34 17.30 -7.76 -5.33
CA ARG A 34 16.99 -7.86 -3.89
C ARG A 34 15.75 -8.70 -3.61
N TRP A 35 15.21 -9.39 -4.61
CA TRP A 35 13.96 -10.16 -4.50
C TRP A 35 13.90 -11.05 -3.26
N ALA A 36 15.01 -11.69 -2.87
CA ALA A 36 15.07 -12.59 -1.73
C ALA A 36 14.74 -11.90 -0.38
N GLU A 37 15.01 -10.60 -0.25
CA GLU A 37 14.69 -9.82 0.96
C GLU A 37 13.18 -9.66 1.18
N SER A 38 12.36 -9.90 0.15
CA SER A 38 10.90 -9.89 0.28
C SER A 38 10.35 -11.11 1.04
N GLY A 39 11.16 -12.17 1.20
CA GLY A 39 10.73 -13.46 1.71
C GLY A 39 10.10 -14.38 0.65
N ALA A 40 10.15 -14.00 -0.64
CA ALA A 40 9.66 -14.86 -1.72
C ALA A 40 10.43 -16.20 -1.76
N PRO A 41 9.76 -17.31 -2.09
CA PRO A 41 10.42 -18.62 -2.18
C PRO A 41 11.38 -18.71 -3.37
N ASP A 42 11.09 -17.97 -4.44
CA ASP A 42 11.90 -17.89 -5.66
C ASP A 42 11.62 -16.58 -6.42
N ILE A 43 12.48 -16.30 -7.41
CA ILE A 43 12.43 -15.07 -8.21
C ILE A 43 11.21 -15.00 -9.14
N GLU A 44 10.68 -16.15 -9.57
CA GLU A 44 9.52 -16.23 -10.46
C GLU A 44 8.24 -15.82 -9.70
N THR A 45 8.08 -16.38 -8.50
CA THR A 45 7.03 -16.03 -7.54
C THR A 45 7.14 -14.56 -7.17
N TYR A 46 8.35 -14.06 -6.86
CA TYR A 46 8.56 -12.63 -6.65
C TYR A 46 8.09 -11.78 -7.82
N GLY A 47 8.57 -12.09 -9.03
CA GLY A 47 8.29 -11.33 -10.24
C GLY A 47 6.79 -11.30 -10.58
N ARG A 48 6.09 -12.40 -10.33
CA ARG A 48 4.64 -12.54 -10.52
C ARG A 48 3.84 -11.64 -9.56
N TRP A 49 4.22 -11.58 -8.29
CA TRP A 49 3.37 -10.97 -7.26
C TRP A 49 3.68 -9.51 -6.95
N ASN A 50 4.93 -9.06 -7.07
CA ASN A 50 5.34 -7.75 -6.52
C ASN A 50 4.56 -6.55 -7.08
N GLY A 51 4.04 -6.64 -8.31
CA GLY A 51 3.21 -5.62 -8.94
C GLY A 51 1.87 -5.39 -8.23
N HIS A 52 1.44 -6.33 -7.39
CA HIS A 52 0.14 -6.36 -6.72
C HIS A 52 0.25 -6.21 -5.19
N MET A 53 1.45 -6.03 -4.64
CA MET A 53 1.72 -6.06 -3.20
C MET A 53 1.63 -4.69 -2.50
N CYS A 54 1.05 -3.66 -3.13
CA CYS A 54 0.88 -2.34 -2.50
C CYS A 54 0.08 -2.43 -1.19
N GLY A 55 -0.99 -3.22 -1.14
CA GLY A 55 -1.77 -3.44 0.08
C GLY A 55 -0.99 -4.17 1.18
N ILE A 56 -0.17 -5.15 0.80
CA ILE A 56 0.70 -5.89 1.73
C ILE A 56 1.81 -4.98 2.29
N ALA A 57 2.42 -4.13 1.46
CA ALA A 57 3.38 -3.14 1.93
C ALA A 57 2.74 -2.16 2.93
N CYS A 58 1.50 -1.72 2.67
CA CYS A 58 0.76 -0.88 3.61
C CYS A 58 0.54 -1.60 4.96
N LEU A 59 0.10 -2.86 4.94
CA LEU A 59 -0.07 -3.65 6.16
C LEU A 59 1.25 -3.78 6.92
N ARG A 60 2.34 -4.12 6.23
CA ARG A 60 3.66 -4.29 6.86
C ARG A 60 4.15 -3.01 7.53
N MET A 61 3.98 -1.86 6.87
CA MET A 61 4.33 -0.57 7.47
C MET A 61 3.45 -0.25 8.69
N ALA A 62 2.14 -0.53 8.62
CA ALA A 62 1.24 -0.32 9.76
C ALA A 62 1.61 -1.21 10.96
N LEU A 63 1.95 -2.48 10.73
CA LEU A 63 2.43 -3.40 11.76
C LEU A 63 3.72 -2.87 12.41
N LEU A 64 4.76 -2.61 11.62
CA LEU A 64 6.03 -2.07 12.13
C LEU A 64 5.83 -0.79 12.94
N ALA A 65 4.95 0.11 12.50
CA ALA A 65 4.67 1.36 13.19
C ALA A 65 3.92 1.17 14.52
N ARG A 66 3.15 0.10 14.68
CA ARG A 66 2.30 -0.14 15.86
C ARG A 66 2.91 -1.12 16.85
N THR A 67 3.67 -2.09 16.36
CA THR A 67 4.18 -3.22 17.16
C THR A 67 5.71 -3.27 17.20
N GLY A 68 6.39 -2.55 16.31
CA GLY A 68 7.85 -2.62 16.13
C GLY A 68 8.35 -3.85 15.37
N ASP A 69 7.46 -4.75 14.94
CA ASP A 69 7.80 -5.98 14.21
C ASP A 69 6.73 -6.35 13.18
N ALA A 70 7.13 -7.02 12.10
CA ALA A 70 6.20 -7.52 11.09
C ALA A 70 6.80 -8.71 10.31
N PRO A 71 5.96 -9.68 9.91
CA PRO A 71 6.39 -10.72 8.97
C PRO A 71 6.92 -10.14 7.64
N SER A 72 7.60 -10.98 6.87
CA SER A 72 8.05 -10.63 5.53
C SER A 72 6.87 -10.33 4.59
N MET A 73 7.17 -9.69 3.46
CA MET A 73 6.16 -9.34 2.46
C MET A 73 5.44 -10.59 1.93
N PHE A 74 6.16 -11.69 1.72
CA PHE A 74 5.55 -12.93 1.21
C PHE A 74 4.82 -13.74 2.27
N GLU A 75 5.25 -13.73 3.54
CA GLU A 75 4.47 -14.34 4.62
C GLU A 75 3.11 -13.63 4.81
N LEU A 76 3.10 -12.30 4.74
CA LEU A 76 1.86 -11.51 4.79
C LEU A 76 0.97 -11.77 3.57
N LEU A 77 1.55 -11.86 2.38
CA LEU A 77 0.82 -12.20 1.15
C LEU A 77 0.17 -13.58 1.27
N ASP A 78 0.92 -14.59 1.70
CA ASP A 78 0.41 -15.96 1.86
C ASP A 78 -0.69 -16.04 2.92
N GLY A 79 -0.53 -15.32 4.03
CA GLY A 79 -1.60 -15.16 5.03
C GLY A 79 -2.86 -14.55 4.42
N ALA A 80 -2.73 -13.44 3.72
CA ALA A 80 -3.86 -12.76 3.07
C ALA A 80 -4.53 -13.64 2.00
N ARG A 81 -3.76 -14.42 1.22
CA ARG A 81 -4.28 -15.35 0.21
C ARG A 81 -5.12 -16.48 0.82
N LYS A 82 -4.76 -17.00 2.00
CA LYS A 82 -5.56 -18.02 2.70
C LYS A 82 -6.95 -17.54 3.07
N TYR A 83 -7.12 -16.23 3.25
CA TYR A 83 -8.41 -15.57 3.50
C TYR A 83 -9.15 -15.18 2.21
N GLY A 84 -8.54 -15.35 1.04
CA GLY A 84 -9.10 -14.91 -0.25
C GLY A 84 -8.95 -13.40 -0.50
N ALA A 85 -8.02 -12.73 0.19
CA ALA A 85 -7.74 -11.31 -0.05
C ALA A 85 -7.07 -11.03 -1.40
N TYR A 86 -6.50 -12.06 -2.01
CA TYR A 86 -5.93 -12.05 -3.35
C TYR A 86 -6.38 -13.29 -4.08
N THR A 87 -6.81 -13.12 -5.33
CA THR A 87 -7.28 -14.21 -6.19
C THR A 87 -6.65 -14.11 -7.55
N GLU A 88 -6.40 -15.26 -8.16
CA GLU A 88 -5.97 -15.38 -9.54
C GLU A 88 -7.19 -15.75 -10.39
N ASP A 89 -7.32 -15.10 -11.53
CA ASP A 89 -8.30 -15.47 -12.53
C ASP A 89 -7.94 -16.86 -13.10
N PRO A 90 -8.85 -17.84 -13.10
CA PRO A 90 -8.51 -19.23 -13.43
C PRO A 90 -8.14 -19.44 -14.90
N ASP A 91 -8.67 -18.60 -15.80
CA ASP A 91 -8.47 -18.75 -17.24
C ASP A 91 -7.23 -17.98 -17.72
N THR A 92 -7.04 -16.77 -17.20
CA THR A 92 -5.97 -15.86 -17.65
C THR A 92 -4.75 -15.85 -16.73
N GLY A 93 -4.89 -16.38 -15.51
CA GLY A 93 -3.88 -16.27 -14.46
C GLY A 93 -3.67 -14.84 -13.97
N ALA A 94 -4.56 -13.88 -14.30
CA ALA A 94 -4.43 -12.50 -13.89
C ALA A 94 -4.68 -12.34 -12.37
N ILE A 95 -3.77 -11.66 -11.68
CA ILE A 95 -3.92 -11.38 -10.25
C ILE A 95 -4.85 -10.20 -10.06
N ARG A 96 -5.92 -10.39 -9.28
CA ARG A 96 -6.78 -9.30 -8.83
C ARG A 96 -6.12 -8.55 -7.68
N GLY A 97 -6.28 -7.23 -7.67
CA GLY A 97 -5.83 -6.39 -6.55
C GLY A 97 -6.49 -6.79 -5.23
N LEU A 98 -5.93 -6.30 -4.13
CA LEU A 98 -6.35 -6.66 -2.77
C LEU A 98 -7.86 -6.44 -2.56
N ILE A 99 -8.55 -7.49 -2.10
CA ILE A 99 -9.99 -7.50 -1.82
C ILE A 99 -10.20 -7.17 -0.33
N TYR A 100 -10.91 -6.06 -0.04
CA TYR A 100 -10.91 -5.46 1.30
C TYR A 100 -11.55 -6.30 2.40
N ALA A 101 -12.73 -6.90 2.17
CA ALA A 101 -13.42 -7.66 3.20
C ALA A 101 -12.61 -8.88 3.71
N PRO A 102 -12.14 -9.80 2.85
CA PRO A 102 -11.27 -10.89 3.29
C PRO A 102 -9.92 -10.41 3.84
N PHE A 103 -9.36 -9.31 3.32
CA PHE A 103 -8.17 -8.69 3.91
C PHE A 103 -8.40 -8.22 5.34
N VAL A 104 -9.50 -7.52 5.61
CA VAL A 104 -9.84 -7.05 6.96
C VAL A 104 -10.04 -8.23 7.90
N GLN A 105 -10.70 -9.31 7.45
CA GLN A 105 -10.83 -10.52 8.26
C GLN A 105 -9.47 -11.13 8.60
N TYR A 106 -8.55 -11.21 7.63
CA TYR A 106 -7.17 -11.65 7.88
C TYR A 106 -6.46 -10.77 8.93
N VAL A 107 -6.59 -9.45 8.83
CA VAL A 107 -6.00 -8.51 9.79
C VAL A 107 -6.54 -8.74 11.20
N LEU A 108 -7.87 -8.82 11.34
CA LEU A 108 -8.53 -9.00 12.65
C LEU A 108 -8.20 -10.34 13.32
N ASP A 109 -8.06 -11.42 12.53
CA ASP A 109 -7.83 -12.75 13.08
C ASP A 109 -6.37 -13.04 13.44
N VAL A 110 -5.43 -12.47 12.67
CA VAL A 110 -4.01 -12.89 12.70
C VAL A 110 -3.10 -11.82 13.30
N HIS A 111 -3.47 -10.54 13.20
CA HIS A 111 -2.60 -9.44 13.55
C HIS A 111 -3.17 -8.64 14.73
N PRO A 112 -2.32 -8.02 15.56
CA PRO A 112 -2.76 -7.20 16.69
C PRO A 112 -3.17 -5.78 16.24
N LEU A 113 -4.02 -5.68 15.22
CA LEU A 113 -4.53 -4.42 14.67
C LEU A 113 -6.05 -4.47 14.56
N GLY A 114 -6.70 -3.34 14.82
CA GLY A 114 -8.09 -3.14 14.38
C GLY A 114 -8.13 -2.81 12.89
N ALA A 115 -9.19 -3.24 12.20
CA ALA A 115 -9.38 -2.95 10.78
C ALA A 115 -10.85 -2.81 10.40
N GLU A 116 -11.16 -1.86 9.49
CA GLU A 116 -12.53 -1.59 9.04
C GLU A 116 -12.56 -1.26 7.55
N VAL A 117 -13.47 -1.89 6.80
CA VAL A 117 -13.67 -1.62 5.37
C VAL A 117 -14.52 -0.38 5.18
N HIS A 118 -14.04 0.55 4.35
CA HIS A 118 -14.79 1.72 3.91
C HIS A 118 -15.05 1.61 2.40
N PRO A 119 -16.14 0.95 1.97
CA PRO A 119 -16.46 0.75 0.55
C PRO A 119 -16.84 2.06 -0.14
N THR A 120 -17.29 3.04 0.64
CA THR A 120 -17.49 4.43 0.23
C THR A 120 -16.90 5.30 1.33
N LEU A 121 -15.87 6.06 0.99
CA LEU A 121 -15.14 6.93 1.89
C LEU A 121 -15.00 8.30 1.23
N THR A 122 -15.59 9.33 1.84
CA THR A 122 -15.45 10.72 1.39
C THR A 122 -14.14 11.31 1.90
N MET A 123 -13.65 12.39 1.28
CA MET A 123 -12.47 13.09 1.80
C MET A 123 -12.66 13.57 3.25
N PRO A 124 -13.78 14.22 3.63
CA PRO A 124 -14.01 14.56 5.04
C PRO A 124 -13.96 13.35 5.97
N GLY A 125 -14.63 12.24 5.60
CA GLY A 125 -14.60 11.02 6.42
C GLY A 125 -13.19 10.41 6.54
N LEU A 126 -12.37 10.51 5.50
CA LEU A 126 -10.96 10.12 5.56
C LEU A 126 -10.20 10.99 6.57
N LEU A 127 -10.39 12.31 6.56
CA LEU A 127 -9.74 13.21 7.50
C LEU A 127 -10.21 12.96 8.94
N ASP A 128 -11.49 12.68 9.15
CA ASP A 128 -12.03 12.32 10.47
C ASP A 128 -11.38 11.03 11.03
N LEU A 129 -11.11 10.04 10.16
CA LEU A 129 -10.39 8.82 10.56
C LEU A 129 -8.94 9.14 10.98
N LEU A 130 -8.26 10.04 10.27
CA LEU A 130 -6.90 10.46 10.63
C LEU A 130 -6.89 11.24 11.95
N ASP A 131 -7.86 12.14 12.17
CA ASP A 131 -8.01 12.90 13.42
C ASP A 131 -8.30 11.99 14.62
N ALA A 132 -8.95 10.85 14.38
CA ALA A 132 -9.14 9.81 15.38
C ALA A 132 -7.89 8.92 15.59
N GLY A 133 -6.75 9.27 14.99
CA GLY A 133 -5.47 8.56 15.13
C GLY A 133 -5.36 7.27 14.31
N ARG A 134 -6.29 7.03 13.36
CA ARG A 134 -6.26 5.84 12.50
C ARG A 134 -5.28 6.02 11.35
N LEU A 135 -4.69 4.92 10.90
CA LEU A 135 -4.04 4.86 9.59
C LEU A 135 -5.09 4.53 8.53
N VAL A 136 -4.91 5.01 7.30
CA VAL A 136 -5.86 4.73 6.20
C VAL A 136 -5.14 4.17 4.97
N MET A 137 -5.44 2.93 4.62
CA MET A 137 -5.10 2.34 3.33
C MET A 137 -6.09 2.86 2.28
N ALA A 138 -5.70 3.92 1.57
CA ALA A 138 -6.56 4.60 0.60
C ALA A 138 -6.36 4.04 -0.81
N SER A 139 -7.47 3.75 -1.50
CA SER A 139 -7.43 3.46 -2.93
C SER A 139 -7.14 4.73 -3.71
N VAL A 140 -6.11 4.71 -4.54
CA VAL A 140 -5.72 5.85 -5.36
C VAL A 140 -5.36 5.39 -6.76
N HIS A 141 -5.32 6.33 -7.71
CA HIS A 141 -4.71 6.09 -9.01
C HIS A 141 -3.18 6.02 -8.92
N LYS A 142 -2.56 5.14 -9.71
CA LYS A 142 -1.10 4.90 -9.71
C LYS A 142 -0.26 6.13 -10.06
N GLU A 143 -0.85 7.10 -10.76
CA GLU A 143 -0.18 8.34 -11.17
C GLU A 143 0.12 9.28 -10.00
N ILE A 144 -0.39 9.01 -8.79
CA ILE A 144 -0.01 9.75 -7.57
C ILE A 144 1.51 9.72 -7.28
N ARG A 145 2.27 8.87 -7.99
CA ARG A 145 3.74 8.90 -8.03
C ARG A 145 4.31 10.20 -8.58
N ARG A 146 3.57 10.88 -9.47
CA ARG A 146 3.90 12.10 -10.20
C ARG A 146 2.66 13.02 -10.16
N PRO A 147 2.37 13.61 -9.00
CA PRO A 147 1.11 14.31 -8.76
C PRO A 147 0.94 15.57 -9.64
N GLU A 148 2.01 16.05 -10.27
CA GLU A 148 1.96 17.07 -11.32
C GLU A 148 1.22 16.63 -12.60
N ASN A 149 1.00 15.33 -12.78
CA ASN A 149 0.26 14.77 -13.91
C ASN A 149 -1.18 14.43 -13.51
N PRO A 150 -2.17 14.65 -14.40
CA PRO A 150 -3.54 14.29 -14.11
C PRO A 150 -3.73 12.78 -13.96
N ALA A 151 -4.64 12.36 -13.08
CA ALA A 151 -5.06 10.98 -12.97
C ALA A 151 -6.02 10.60 -14.13
N PRO A 152 -5.64 9.69 -15.05
CA PRO A 152 -6.54 9.25 -16.13
C PRO A 152 -7.74 8.39 -15.65
N GLY A 153 -7.78 8.04 -14.37
CA GLY A 153 -8.84 7.23 -13.77
C GLY A 153 -8.70 7.17 -12.26
N LYS A 154 -9.45 6.26 -11.61
CA LYS A 154 -9.46 6.09 -10.15
C LYS A 154 -9.12 4.67 -9.74
N GLY A 155 -8.34 4.53 -8.68
CA GLY A 155 -7.96 3.24 -8.09
C GLY A 155 -6.86 2.48 -8.85
N GLY A 156 -6.70 1.20 -8.51
CA GLY A 156 -5.63 0.34 -9.04
C GLY A 156 -4.34 0.37 -8.22
N HIS A 157 -4.27 1.22 -7.19
CA HIS A 157 -3.16 1.28 -6.25
C HIS A 157 -3.65 1.57 -4.82
N LEU A 158 -2.84 1.21 -3.82
CA LEU A 158 -3.07 1.51 -2.41
C LEU A 158 -1.88 2.30 -1.85
N VAL A 159 -2.18 3.34 -1.08
CA VAL A 159 -1.21 4.07 -0.26
C VAL A 159 -1.63 4.05 1.19
N LEU A 160 -0.68 4.17 2.12
CA LEU A 160 -0.96 4.24 3.55
C LEU A 160 -0.85 5.69 4.01
N ILE A 161 -1.98 6.32 4.30
CA ILE A 161 -2.01 7.65 4.89
C ILE A 161 -1.74 7.50 6.38
N THR A 162 -0.74 8.23 6.85
CA THR A 162 -0.19 8.06 8.20
C THR A 162 -0.56 9.19 9.15
N ASP A 163 -0.77 10.38 8.60
CA ASP A 163 -1.06 11.59 9.36
C ASP A 163 -1.64 12.69 8.46
N ARG A 164 -2.19 13.75 9.05
CA ARG A 164 -2.44 15.02 8.38
C ARG A 164 -1.97 16.20 9.23
N GLN A 165 -1.51 17.25 8.57
CA GLN A 165 -1.22 18.52 9.20
C GLN A 165 -1.93 19.63 8.44
N GLY A 166 -2.94 20.23 9.08
CA GLY A 166 -3.81 21.21 8.42
C GLY A 166 -4.47 20.60 7.18
N ASP A 167 -4.26 21.22 6.03
CA ASP A 167 -4.80 20.77 4.74
C ASP A 167 -3.82 19.91 3.93
N THR A 168 -2.88 19.24 4.60
CA THR A 168 -1.90 18.35 3.95
C THR A 168 -1.98 16.96 4.54
N VAL A 169 -2.14 15.94 3.68
CA VAL A 169 -2.05 14.53 4.07
C VAL A 169 -0.63 14.03 3.85
N ARG A 170 -0.11 13.26 4.81
CA ARG A 170 1.18 12.56 4.72
C ARG A 170 0.92 11.08 4.51
N PHE A 171 1.61 10.47 3.55
CA PHE A 171 1.39 9.06 3.23
C PHE A 171 2.66 8.35 2.78
N ARG A 172 2.62 7.03 2.90
CA ARG A 172 3.60 6.11 2.33
C ARG A 172 3.05 5.53 1.05
N ASN A 173 3.81 5.65 -0.04
CA ASN A 173 3.46 5.09 -1.33
C ASN A 173 4.37 3.89 -1.65
N PRO A 174 3.84 2.66 -1.58
CA PRO A 174 4.61 1.44 -1.86
C PRO A 174 5.24 1.37 -3.25
N SER A 175 4.79 2.22 -4.19
CA SER A 175 5.28 2.26 -5.56
C SER A 175 5.93 3.60 -5.92
N GLY A 176 6.30 4.40 -4.92
CA GLY A 176 7.00 5.66 -5.12
C GLY A 176 8.37 5.46 -5.77
N HIS A 177 8.54 5.99 -6.97
CA HIS A 177 9.77 5.87 -7.75
C HIS A 177 10.92 6.78 -7.29
N THR A 178 10.60 7.84 -6.54
CA THR A 178 11.55 8.74 -5.88
C THR A 178 11.35 8.68 -4.37
N GLU A 179 12.33 9.14 -3.59
CA GLU A 179 12.19 9.24 -2.13
C GLU A 179 10.97 10.09 -1.73
N GLN A 180 10.80 11.25 -2.37
CA GLN A 180 9.63 12.12 -2.16
C GLN A 180 8.33 11.42 -2.53
N ALA A 181 8.30 10.61 -3.59
CA ALA A 181 7.11 9.87 -3.95
C ALA A 181 6.82 8.73 -2.97
N ARG A 182 7.83 8.14 -2.30
CA ARG A 182 7.67 7.08 -1.28
C ARG A 182 7.17 7.64 0.04
N THR A 183 7.74 8.76 0.46
CA THR A 183 7.38 9.51 1.67
C THR A 183 6.78 10.83 1.25
N ALA A 184 5.52 10.77 0.83
CA ALA A 184 4.86 11.88 0.16
C ALA A 184 4.01 12.70 1.13
N SER A 185 3.81 13.96 0.76
CA SER A 185 2.87 14.87 1.40
C SER A 185 2.20 15.69 0.32
N LEU A 186 0.87 15.72 0.32
CA LEU A 186 0.09 16.46 -0.67
C LEU A 186 -1.00 17.30 0.00
N PRO A 187 -1.33 18.47 -0.55
CA PRO A 187 -2.58 19.15 -0.22
C PRO A 187 -3.78 18.20 -0.36
N VAL A 188 -4.76 18.33 0.53
CA VAL A 188 -5.98 17.50 0.53
C VAL A 188 -6.68 17.58 -0.82
N ALA A 189 -6.77 18.78 -1.41
CA ALA A 189 -7.39 18.99 -2.71
C ALA A 189 -6.69 18.21 -3.83
N GLU A 190 -5.35 18.21 -3.86
CA GLU A 190 -4.55 17.50 -4.87
C GLU A 190 -4.64 15.99 -4.66
N PHE A 191 -4.55 15.51 -3.42
CA PHE A 191 -4.75 14.09 -3.11
C PHE A 191 -6.14 13.58 -3.57
N ALA A 192 -7.18 14.42 -3.41
CA ALA A 192 -8.55 14.07 -3.79
C ALA A 192 -8.71 13.78 -5.29
N GLU A 193 -7.85 14.32 -6.15
CA GLU A 193 -7.86 14.07 -7.59
C GLU A 193 -7.50 12.60 -7.91
N PHE A 194 -6.62 12.00 -7.11
CA PHE A 194 -6.22 10.60 -7.25
C PHE A 194 -7.09 9.64 -6.46
N PHE A 195 -7.80 10.12 -5.44
CA PHE A 195 -8.53 9.30 -4.49
C PHE A 195 -9.74 8.57 -5.12
N GLY A 196 -9.76 7.26 -4.92
CA GLY A 196 -10.78 6.35 -5.42
C GLY A 196 -12.06 6.30 -4.57
N GLY A 197 -12.14 7.03 -3.46
CA GLY A 197 -13.34 7.12 -2.63
C GLY A 197 -13.64 5.85 -1.82
N ARG A 198 -12.61 5.07 -1.49
CA ARG A 198 -12.71 3.83 -0.71
C ARG A 198 -11.36 3.46 -0.09
N GLY A 199 -11.39 2.62 0.94
CA GLY A 199 -10.18 2.15 1.59
C GLY A 199 -10.45 1.25 2.78
N VAL A 200 -9.42 1.07 3.60
CA VAL A 200 -9.46 0.35 4.88
C VAL A 200 -8.81 1.23 5.93
N SER A 201 -9.44 1.41 7.09
CA SER A 201 -8.80 2.05 8.24
C SER A 201 -8.21 1.02 9.18
N LEU A 202 -7.09 1.37 9.83
CA LEU A 202 -6.35 0.52 10.75
C LEU A 202 -6.12 1.28 12.07
N THR A 203 -6.21 0.58 13.21
CA THR A 203 -5.96 1.14 14.56
C THR A 203 -4.90 0.34 15.30
#